data_AF-A0A8X7W7N2-F1
#
_entry.id   AF-A0A8X7W7N2-F1
#
_cell.length_a   1.000
_cell.length_b   1.000
_cell.length_c   1.000
_cell.angle_alpha   90.00
_cell.angle_beta   90.00
_cell.angle_gamma   90.00
#
_symmetry.space_group_name_H-M   'P 1'
#
loop_
_entity.id
_entity.type
_entity.pdbx_description
1 polymer ?
#
loop_
_entity_poly.entity_id
_entity_poly.type
_entity_poly.pdbx_seq_one_letter_code
_entity_poly.pdbx_strand_id
1 'polypeptide(L)'
;MGKVHGSLARAGKVRGQTPKVAKQDKKKKPRGRAHKRLQHNRRFVTAEDQTHQRSRHELFHLLIVDFLLFEGLVSLSTKSMDVVEPLFLINYI
;
A
#
# COMPACT_ATOMS: atom_id res chain seq x y z
N MET A 1 -16.22 -50.23 -0.79
CA MET A 1 -16.16 -49.75 0.61
C MET A 1 -16.91 -48.42 0.69
N GLY A 2 -18.12 -48.43 1.26
CA GLY A 2 -19.06 -47.30 1.21
C GLY A 2 -18.81 -46.19 2.24
N LYS A 3 -19.53 -45.08 2.10
CA LYS A 3 -19.54 -43.94 3.03
C LYS A 3 -20.17 -44.37 4.37
N VAL A 4 -19.34 -44.55 5.40
CA VAL A 4 -19.79 -45.02 6.73
C VAL A 4 -20.09 -43.84 7.67
N HIS A 5 -21.19 -43.95 8.45
CA HIS A 5 -21.64 -42.96 9.45
C HIS A 5 -20.73 -42.88 10.68
N GLY A 6 -20.91 -41.85 11.53
CA GLY A 6 -20.08 -41.53 12.70
C GLY A 6 -19.67 -42.74 13.53
N SER A 7 -18.37 -43.01 13.66
CA SER A 7 -17.84 -44.09 14.52
C SER A 7 -16.62 -43.63 15.31
N LEU A 8 -16.38 -44.26 16.46
CA LEU A 8 -15.25 -43.93 17.35
C LEU A 8 -13.89 -44.07 16.67
N ALA A 9 -13.78 -44.95 15.66
CA ALA A 9 -12.58 -45.15 14.85
C ALA A 9 -12.11 -43.89 14.09
N ARG A 10 -12.94 -42.83 14.02
CA ARG A 10 -12.61 -41.57 13.34
C ARG A 10 -12.30 -40.42 14.31
N ALA A 11 -12.22 -40.70 15.61
CA ALA A 11 -11.79 -39.72 16.59
C ALA A 11 -10.40 -39.18 16.21
N GLY A 12 -10.22 -37.86 16.26
CA GLY A 12 -8.94 -37.23 15.92
C GLY A 12 -8.54 -37.22 14.44
N LYS A 13 -9.38 -37.75 13.52
CA LYS A 13 -9.09 -37.83 12.07
C LYS A 13 -8.49 -36.54 11.51
N VAL A 14 -9.16 -35.41 11.77
CA VAL A 14 -8.74 -34.11 11.21
C VAL A 14 -7.42 -33.64 11.82
N ARG A 15 -7.25 -33.77 13.13
CA ARG A 15 -6.03 -33.34 13.84
C ARG A 15 -4.80 -34.17 13.45
N GLY A 16 -4.98 -35.46 13.14
CA GLY A 16 -3.92 -36.34 12.64
C GLY A 16 -3.60 -36.13 11.16
N GLN A 17 -4.59 -35.71 10.36
CA GLN A 17 -4.39 -35.37 8.94
C GLN A 17 -3.68 -34.03 8.74
N THR A 18 -3.88 -33.06 9.64
CA THR A 18 -3.24 -31.74 9.50
C THR A 18 -1.72 -31.83 9.71
N PRO A 19 -0.89 -31.28 8.81
CA PRO A 19 0.57 -31.27 8.98
C PRO A 19 0.95 -30.51 10.26
N LYS A 20 1.92 -31.06 11.01
CA LYS A 20 2.36 -30.44 12.26
C LYS A 20 3.34 -29.30 11.97
N VAL A 21 2.84 -28.07 12.03
CA VAL A 21 3.69 -26.87 11.90
C VAL A 21 4.36 -26.54 13.23
N ALA A 22 5.69 -26.43 13.22
CA ALA A 22 6.47 -25.99 14.37
C ALA A 22 6.17 -24.51 14.69
N LYS A 23 6.28 -24.13 15.97
CA LYS A 23 6.10 -22.72 16.35
C LYS A 23 7.31 -21.93 15.84
N GLN A 24 7.04 -20.86 15.10
CA GLN A 24 8.07 -19.90 14.70
C GLN A 24 8.58 -19.13 15.93
N ASP A 25 9.88 -18.83 15.94
CA ASP A 25 10.47 -17.94 16.93
C ASP A 25 9.96 -16.52 16.71
N LYS A 26 9.36 -15.96 17.77
CA LYS A 26 8.79 -14.61 17.77
C LYS A 26 9.32 -13.85 18.97
N LYS A 27 9.65 -12.58 18.75
CA LYS A 27 10.04 -11.67 19.84
C LYS A 27 8.93 -11.64 20.91
N LYS A 28 9.34 -11.61 22.18
CA LYS A 28 8.41 -11.55 23.31
C LYS A 28 7.57 -10.27 23.18
N LYS A 29 6.25 -10.42 23.26
CA LYS A 29 5.36 -9.27 23.37
C LYS A 29 5.53 -8.64 24.75
N PRO A 30 5.60 -7.30 24.85
CA PRO A 30 5.60 -6.63 26.15
C PRO A 30 4.31 -6.97 26.89
N ARG A 31 4.36 -7.01 28.21
CA ARG A 31 3.24 -7.37 29.10
C ARG A 31 2.78 -6.17 29.94
N GLY A 32 1.59 -6.25 30.51
CA GLY A 32 1.05 -5.23 31.43
C GLY A 32 0.86 -3.86 30.79
N ARG A 33 1.30 -2.81 31.49
CA ARG A 33 1.15 -1.41 31.07
C ARG A 33 1.73 -1.11 29.69
N ALA A 34 2.91 -1.64 29.40
CA ALA A 34 3.56 -1.44 28.09
C ALA A 34 2.72 -2.03 26.95
N HIS A 35 2.06 -3.18 27.17
CA HIS A 35 1.15 -3.75 26.19
C HIS A 35 -0.09 -2.88 25.97
N LYS A 36 -0.67 -2.37 27.07
CA LYS A 36 -1.85 -1.51 27.01
C LYS A 36 -1.57 -0.19 26.29
N ARG A 37 -0.40 0.42 26.50
CA ARG A 37 0.04 1.61 25.74
C ARG A 37 0.12 1.31 24.24
N LEU A 38 0.76 0.20 23.86
CA LEU A 38 0.83 -0.20 22.45
C LEU A 38 -0.54 -0.48 21.84
N GLN A 39 -1.46 -1.11 22.59
CA GLN A 39 -2.82 -1.39 22.14
C GLN A 39 -3.63 -0.10 21.94
N HIS A 40 -3.52 0.85 22.86
CA HIS A 40 -4.20 2.16 22.76
C HIS A 40 -3.67 2.95 21.57
N ASN A 41 -2.35 3.09 21.44
CA ASN A 41 -1.73 3.82 20.33
C ASN A 41 -2.15 3.24 18.97
N ARG A 42 -2.19 1.91 18.83
CA ARG A 42 -2.61 1.25 17.57
C ARG A 42 -4.08 1.44 17.22
N ARG A 43 -4.96 1.51 18.24
CA ARG A 43 -6.41 1.50 18.02
C ARG A 43 -7.00 2.90 17.84
N PHE A 44 -6.46 3.87 18.55
CA PHE A 44 -7.06 5.19 18.65
C PHE A 44 -6.14 6.22 18.00
N VAL A 45 -4.90 6.35 18.51
CA VAL A 45 -3.95 7.38 18.05
C VAL A 45 -3.57 7.23 16.57
N THR A 46 -3.15 6.04 16.14
CA THR A 46 -2.73 5.82 14.73
C THR A 46 -3.93 5.68 13.79
N ALA A 47 -5.09 5.27 14.28
CA ALA A 47 -6.29 5.16 13.43
C ALA A 47 -6.89 6.53 13.10
N GLU A 48 -6.86 7.47 14.04
CA GLU A 48 -7.31 8.85 13.86
C GLU A 48 -6.43 9.61 12.85
N ASP A 49 -5.12 9.35 12.81
CA ASP A 49 -4.21 10.02 11.87
C ASP A 49 -4.34 9.46 10.43
N GLN A 50 -4.73 8.18 10.28
CA GLN A 50 -4.90 7.53 8.98
C GLN A 50 -6.21 7.87 8.26
N THR A 51 -7.26 8.26 8.99
CA THR A 51 -8.51 8.71 8.36
C THR A 51 -8.36 10.09 7.72
N HIS A 52 -7.46 10.94 8.23
CA HIS A 52 -7.16 12.26 7.66
C HIS A 52 -6.13 12.20 6.51
N GLN A 53 -5.22 11.22 6.51
CA GLN A 53 -4.12 11.15 5.54
C GLN A 53 -4.42 10.32 4.27
N ARG A 54 -5.48 9.50 4.25
CA ARG A 54 -5.85 8.71 3.05
C ARG A 54 -6.27 9.58 1.86
N SER A 55 -6.92 10.72 2.08
CA SER A 55 -7.31 11.64 1.00
C SER A 55 -6.13 12.45 0.46
N ARG A 56 -5.12 12.75 1.29
CA ARG A 56 -3.97 13.55 0.86
C ARG A 56 -3.00 12.76 0.00
N HIS A 57 -2.78 11.48 0.29
CA HIS A 57 -1.80 10.68 -0.45
C HIS A 57 -2.27 10.35 -1.88
N GLU A 58 -3.58 10.12 -2.07
CA GLU A 58 -4.19 9.91 -3.39
C GLU A 58 -4.10 11.19 -4.24
N LEU A 59 -4.39 12.36 -3.68
CA LEU A 59 -4.27 13.64 -4.38
C LEU A 59 -2.80 14.02 -4.68
N PHE A 60 -1.87 13.68 -3.79
CA PHE A 60 -0.44 13.92 -4.03
C PHE A 60 0.11 13.02 -5.14
N HIS A 61 -0.35 11.77 -5.23
CA HIS A 61 0.02 10.87 -6.33
C HIS A 61 -0.52 11.35 -7.68
N LEU A 62 -1.78 11.82 -7.73
CA LEU A 62 -2.34 12.39 -8.95
C LEU A 62 -1.58 13.64 -9.39
N LEU A 63 -1.28 14.57 -8.46
CA LEU A 63 -0.49 15.75 -8.76
C LEU A 63 0.92 15.44 -9.28
N ILE A 64 1.59 14.41 -8.74
CA ILE A 64 2.92 14.00 -9.21
C ILE A 64 2.83 13.39 -10.62
N VAL A 65 1.81 12.57 -10.90
CA VAL A 65 1.61 11.96 -12.22
C VAL A 65 1.25 13.04 -13.26
N ASP A 66 0.40 14.00 -12.91
CA ASP A 66 0.03 15.12 -13.78
C ASP A 66 1.23 16.04 -14.07
N PHE A 67 2.07 16.33 -13.07
CA PHE A 67 3.29 17.13 -13.25
C PHE A 67 4.31 16.43 -14.17
N LEU A 68 4.55 15.13 -13.98
CA LEU A 68 5.47 14.36 -14.83
C LEU A 68 4.93 14.16 -16.26
N LEU A 69 3.61 14.07 -16.43
CA LEU A 69 2.97 13.98 -17.75
C LEU A 69 3.03 15.32 -18.50
N PHE A 70 2.86 16.45 -17.80
CA PHE A 70 2.95 17.79 -18.38
C PHE A 70 4.36 18.10 -18.89
N GLU A 71 5.40 17.83 -18.09
CA GLU A 71 6.80 17.96 -18.51
C GLU A 71 7.13 17.04 -19.71
N GLY A 72 6.55 15.84 -19.75
CA GLY A 72 6.69 14.92 -20.88
C GLY A 72 6.06 15.41 -22.19
N LEU A 73 4.91 16.09 -22.11
CA LEU A 73 4.18 16.65 -23.26
C LEU A 73 4.85 17.92 -23.81
N VAL A 74 5.36 18.79 -22.93
CA VAL A 74 6.14 19.99 -23.32
C VAL A 74 7.42 19.59 -24.05
N SER A 75 8.08 18.50 -23.65
CA SER A 75 9.27 17.97 -24.34
C SER A 75 8.97 17.37 -25.72
N LEU A 76 7.74 16.89 -25.95
CA LEU A 76 7.31 16.39 -27.26
C LEU A 76 6.91 17.52 -28.21
N SER A 77 6.40 18.64 -27.69
CA SER A 77 5.96 19.80 -28.48
C SER A 77 7.12 20.68 -28.97
N THR A 78 8.26 20.71 -28.26
CA THR A 78 9.41 21.54 -28.66
C THR A 78 10.30 20.86 -29.69
N LYS A 79 10.22 19.53 -29.85
CA LYS A 79 11.00 18.80 -30.87
C LYS A 79 10.43 18.90 -32.30
N SER A 80 9.26 19.50 -32.49
CA SER A 80 8.63 19.68 -33.80
C SER A 80 8.60 21.14 -34.29
N MET A 81 9.14 22.09 -33.53
CA MET A 81 9.14 23.53 -33.85
C MET A 81 10.55 24.14 -33.86
N ASP A 82 11.55 23.41 -34.36
CA ASP A 82 12.92 23.92 -34.62
C ASP A 82 13.12 24.29 -36.10
N VAL A 83 12.08 24.79 -36.78
CA VAL A 83 12.23 25.50 -38.04
C VAL A 83 11.22 26.64 -38.06
N VAL A 84 11.70 27.86 -38.28
CA VAL A 84 10.96 29.14 -38.45
C VAL A 84 10.88 30.02 -37.20
N GLU A 85 11.92 30.84 -36.99
CA GLU A 85 11.85 32.28 -36.69
C GLU A 85 13.28 32.85 -36.55
N PRO A 86 13.67 33.84 -37.38
CA PRO A 86 14.28 35.01 -36.79
C PRO A 86 13.88 36.30 -37.52
N LEU A 87 12.74 36.93 -37.19
CA LEU A 87 12.46 38.31 -37.65
C LEU A 87 11.76 39.23 -36.65
N PHE A 88 11.56 38.84 -35.39
CA PHE A 88 10.89 39.71 -34.40
C PHE A 88 11.83 40.54 -33.51
N LEU A 89 13.00 40.99 -34.00
CA LEU A 89 13.92 41.86 -33.25
C LEU A 89 14.14 43.27 -33.85
N ILE A 90 13.22 43.80 -34.65
CA ILE A 90 13.40 45.15 -35.26
C ILE A 90 12.35 46.20 -34.82
N ASN A 91 11.26 45.84 -34.15
CA ASN A 91 10.22 46.83 -33.77
C ASN A 91 9.99 46.97 -32.26
N TYR A 92 11.05 47.32 -31.52
CA TYR A 92 10.91 47.92 -30.18
C TYR A 92 12.03 48.94 -29.92
N ILE A 93 11.96 50.06 -30.64
CA ILE A 93 12.42 51.40 -30.26
C ILE A 93 11.27 52.36 -30.57
#